data_AF-A0ABD7PZR8-F1
#
_entry.id   AF-A0ABD7PZR8-F1
#
_cell.length_a   1.000
_cell.length_b   1.000
_cell.length_c   1.000
_cell.angle_alpha   90.00
_cell.angle_beta   90.00
_cell.angle_gamma   90.00
#
_symmetry.space_group_name_H-M   'P 1'
#
loop_
_entity.id
_entity.type
_entity.pdbx_description
1 polymer ?
#
loop_
_entity_poly.entity_id
_entity_poly.type
_entity_poly.pdbx_seq_one_letter_code
_entity_poly.pdbx_strand_id
1 'polypeptide(L)'
;MKINSLLCYMLFSLNFPATSADYPPTIPVHKQYEITSENTAFEFYLLSEKKIKTYEFVCRDGDYYNESDFGNFSGFYQCKLIQIIKNGRLGADVLAPDISWRSSVTRARFDVSSIIGGCRNHPEYGHERVFFVQGMKVIINIHDLKPTAGMVNLFDKYKFTLDVNINNQPSSSSEFSGYEKEMCTAEYERIDQSGNYIDKVKIIKQDE
;
A
#
# COMPACT_ATOMS: atom_id res chain seq x y z
N MET A 1 -17.23 56.27 -47.05
CA MET A 1 -15.99 56.38 -46.26
C MET A 1 -16.28 55.78 -44.89
N LYS A 2 -15.37 54.94 -44.37
CA LYS A 2 -15.65 53.78 -43.50
C LYS A 2 -16.02 54.12 -42.05
N ILE A 3 -17.02 53.41 -41.52
CA ILE A 3 -17.34 53.30 -40.09
C ILE A 3 -16.54 52.11 -39.56
N ASN A 4 -15.56 52.34 -38.68
CA ASN A 4 -14.87 51.26 -37.97
C ASN A 4 -15.52 51.04 -36.60
N SER A 5 -16.42 50.06 -36.57
CA SER A 5 -16.92 49.45 -35.33
C SER A 5 -15.83 48.51 -34.79
N LEU A 6 -15.18 48.90 -33.69
CA LEU A 6 -14.25 48.03 -32.97
C LEU A 6 -15.07 47.26 -31.92
N LEU A 7 -15.52 46.06 -32.29
CA LEU A 7 -16.11 45.10 -31.36
C LEU A 7 -15.01 44.57 -30.43
N CYS A 8 -15.01 45.01 -29.19
CA CYS A 8 -14.16 44.48 -28.13
C CYS A 8 -14.77 43.16 -27.66
N TYR A 9 -14.34 42.03 -28.22
CA TYR A 9 -14.66 40.71 -27.71
C TYR A 9 -13.94 40.51 -26.37
N MET A 10 -14.65 40.78 -25.27
CA MET A 10 -14.28 40.29 -23.94
C MET A 10 -14.36 38.77 -23.97
N LEU A 11 -13.21 38.13 -24.16
CA LEU A 11 -12.99 36.72 -23.85
C LEU A 11 -13.15 36.57 -22.33
N PHE A 12 -14.39 36.37 -21.87
CA PHE A 12 -14.65 35.74 -20.60
C PHE A 12 -14.12 34.30 -20.71
N SER A 13 -12.86 34.12 -20.35
CA SER A 13 -12.33 32.81 -20.00
C SER A 13 -13.15 32.31 -18.82
N LEU A 14 -14.17 31.51 -19.12
CA LEU A 14 -14.83 30.64 -18.18
C LEU A 14 -13.73 29.72 -17.64
N ASN A 15 -13.16 30.10 -16.50
CA ASN A 15 -12.46 29.18 -15.62
C ASN A 15 -13.51 28.20 -15.13
N PHE A 16 -13.82 27.20 -15.95
CA PHE A 16 -14.43 25.99 -15.45
C PHE A 16 -13.47 25.48 -14.37
N PRO A 17 -13.89 25.37 -13.09
CA PRO A 17 -13.12 24.60 -12.14
C PRO A 17 -12.95 23.22 -12.79
N ALA A 18 -11.70 22.77 -12.88
CA ALA A 18 -11.39 21.45 -13.40
C ALA A 18 -12.35 20.45 -12.74
N THR A 19 -13.21 19.86 -13.57
CA THR A 19 -14.23 18.91 -13.16
C THR A 19 -13.56 17.84 -12.30
N SER A 20 -14.11 17.66 -11.09
CA SER A 20 -13.97 16.53 -10.16
C SER A 20 -12.78 15.60 -10.43
N ALA A 21 -11.82 15.56 -9.51
CA ALA A 21 -10.86 14.45 -9.44
C ALA A 21 -11.59 13.12 -9.68
N ASP A 22 -11.05 12.26 -10.55
CA ASP A 22 -11.61 10.94 -10.87
C ASP A 22 -11.86 10.08 -9.62
N TYR A 23 -11.22 10.45 -8.51
CA TYR A 23 -11.36 9.84 -7.20
C TYR A 23 -11.78 10.90 -6.15
N PRO A 24 -12.95 10.73 -5.51
CA PRO A 24 -13.38 11.65 -4.45
C PRO A 24 -12.45 11.53 -3.23
N PRO A 25 -12.16 12.63 -2.53
CA PRO A 25 -11.28 12.61 -1.37
C PRO A 25 -11.86 11.75 -0.24
N THR A 26 -10.95 11.10 0.49
CA THR A 26 -11.26 10.35 1.71
C THR A 26 -10.89 11.19 2.93
N ILE A 27 -11.47 10.87 4.08
CA ILE A 27 -11.04 11.43 5.36
C ILE A 27 -9.65 10.86 5.65
N PRO A 28 -8.62 11.69 5.88
CA PRO A 28 -7.28 11.20 6.20
C PRO A 28 -7.27 10.29 7.42
N VAL A 29 -6.42 9.27 7.38
CA VAL A 29 -6.28 8.28 8.45
C VAL A 29 -4.82 8.17 8.85
N HIS A 30 -4.56 8.21 10.15
CA HIS A 30 -3.30 7.77 10.74
C HIS A 30 -3.63 6.79 11.86
N LYS A 31 -3.08 5.57 11.78
CA LYS A 31 -3.30 4.49 12.73
C LYS A 31 -2.00 3.77 12.99
N GLN A 32 -1.74 3.50 14.26
CA GLN A 32 -0.65 2.65 14.71
C GLN A 32 -1.22 1.50 15.54
N TYR A 33 -0.68 0.29 15.33
CA TYR A 33 -1.12 -0.89 16.05
C TYR A 33 0.04 -1.86 16.27
N GLU A 34 0.03 -2.56 17.41
CA GLU A 34 0.97 -3.64 17.69
C GLU A 34 0.42 -4.95 17.12
N ILE A 35 1.13 -5.53 16.16
CA ILE A 35 0.78 -6.81 15.55
C ILE A 35 1.59 -7.90 16.22
N THR A 36 0.94 -9.03 16.49
CA THR A 36 1.55 -10.21 17.13
C THR A 36 1.18 -11.47 16.36
N SER A 37 1.95 -12.55 16.56
CA SER A 37 1.61 -13.89 16.05
C SER A 37 0.20 -14.37 16.47
N GLU A 38 -0.32 -13.89 17.59
CA GLU A 38 -1.64 -14.25 18.13
C GLU A 38 -2.76 -13.30 17.64
N ASN A 39 -2.40 -12.15 17.09
CA ASN A 39 -3.31 -11.15 16.57
C ASN A 39 -2.67 -10.45 15.37
N THR A 40 -2.88 -11.07 14.21
CA THR A 40 -2.22 -10.69 12.95
C THR A 40 -3.07 -9.71 12.16
N ALA A 41 -4.36 -9.60 12.50
CA ALA A 41 -5.35 -8.84 11.78
C ALA A 41 -5.33 -7.34 12.09
N PHE A 42 -5.17 -6.53 11.05
CA PHE A 42 -5.39 -5.10 11.10
C PHE A 42 -6.31 -4.66 9.97
N GLU A 43 -7.41 -3.98 10.29
CA GLU A 43 -8.37 -3.55 9.29
C GLU A 43 -9.12 -2.27 9.67
N PHE A 44 -9.50 -1.48 8.66
CA PHE A 44 -10.41 -0.36 8.83
C PHE A 44 -10.98 0.13 7.50
N TYR A 45 -12.10 0.84 7.56
CA TYR A 45 -12.68 1.52 6.41
C TYR A 45 -12.13 2.93 6.23
N LEU A 46 -11.84 3.31 4.99
CA LEU A 46 -11.69 4.70 4.59
C LEU A 46 -13.06 5.25 4.23
N LEU A 47 -13.38 6.41 4.80
CA LEU A 47 -14.67 7.05 4.62
C LEU A 47 -14.51 8.28 3.74
N SER A 48 -15.47 8.52 2.85
CA SER A 48 -15.64 9.83 2.21
C SER A 48 -16.06 10.89 3.24
N GLU A 49 -16.02 12.16 2.84
CA GLU A 49 -16.56 13.28 3.65
C GLU A 49 -18.02 13.07 4.07
N LYS A 50 -18.81 12.37 3.23
CA LYS A 50 -20.20 11.99 3.50
C LYS A 50 -20.34 10.76 4.41
N LYS A 51 -19.24 10.28 5.02
CA LYS A 51 -19.18 9.09 5.90
C LYS A 51 -19.57 7.78 5.23
N ILE A 52 -19.48 7.72 3.90
CA ILE A 52 -19.71 6.50 3.12
C ILE A 52 -18.39 5.74 3.03
N LYS A 53 -18.40 4.43 3.27
CA LYS A 53 -17.24 3.54 3.08
C LYS A 53 -16.83 3.54 1.60
N THR A 54 -15.56 3.81 1.35
CA THR A 54 -14.99 3.95 -0.01
C THR A 54 -13.88 2.95 -0.29
N TYR A 55 -13.11 2.62 0.75
CA TYR A 55 -12.12 1.55 0.70
C TYR A 55 -12.12 0.78 2.01
N GLU A 56 -11.63 -0.45 1.95
CA GLU A 56 -11.27 -1.27 3.09
C GLU A 56 -9.77 -1.54 3.04
N PHE A 57 -9.06 -1.10 4.08
CA PHE A 57 -7.65 -1.39 4.26
C PHE A 57 -7.53 -2.61 5.17
N VAL A 58 -6.81 -3.63 4.71
CA VAL A 58 -6.68 -4.91 5.41
C VAL A 58 -5.22 -5.37 5.35
N CYS A 59 -4.66 -5.78 6.48
CA CYS A 59 -3.38 -6.47 6.54
C CYS A 59 -3.46 -7.75 7.36
N ARG A 60 -2.71 -8.77 6.93
CA ARG A 60 -2.59 -10.11 7.55
C ARG A 60 -1.20 -10.69 7.27
N ASP A 61 -0.79 -11.69 8.04
CA ASP A 61 0.35 -12.54 7.72
C ASP A 61 0.01 -13.59 6.66
N GLY A 62 1.05 -14.21 6.08
CA GLY A 62 0.93 -15.09 4.92
C GLY A 62 0.26 -16.44 5.15
N ASP A 63 -0.02 -16.82 6.40
CA ASP A 63 -0.68 -18.08 6.75
C ASP A 63 -2.22 -18.02 6.67
N TYR A 64 -2.79 -16.85 6.30
CA TYR A 64 -4.21 -16.68 6.06
C TYR A 64 -4.60 -17.04 4.62
N TYR A 65 -5.06 -18.28 4.45
CA TYR A 65 -5.61 -18.78 3.18
C TYR A 65 -7.13 -18.58 3.10
N ASN A 66 -7.61 -18.23 1.90
CA ASN A 66 -9.01 -18.34 1.50
C ASN A 66 -10.02 -17.44 2.28
N GLU A 67 -9.73 -16.14 2.37
CA GLU A 67 -10.79 -15.15 2.60
C GLU A 67 -11.45 -14.85 1.26
N SER A 68 -12.68 -15.35 1.06
CA SER A 68 -13.45 -15.26 -0.21
C SER A 68 -13.53 -13.85 -0.80
N ASP A 69 -13.37 -12.86 0.08
CA ASP A 69 -13.64 -11.46 -0.17
C ASP A 69 -12.35 -10.67 -0.50
N PHE A 70 -11.18 -11.13 -0.06
CA PHE A 70 -9.89 -10.44 -0.23
C PHE A 70 -8.81 -11.25 -0.97
N GLY A 71 -9.07 -12.54 -1.21
CA GLY A 71 -8.07 -13.47 -1.76
C GLY A 71 -6.98 -13.82 -0.74
N ASN A 72 -5.92 -14.49 -1.20
CA ASN A 72 -4.87 -14.99 -0.31
C ASN A 72 -3.90 -13.90 0.13
N PHE A 73 -3.37 -14.01 1.35
CA PHE A 73 -2.23 -13.22 1.82
C PHE A 73 -0.95 -14.06 1.70
N SER A 74 0.21 -13.41 1.58
CA SER A 74 1.50 -14.10 1.49
C SER A 74 2.63 -13.27 2.11
N GLY A 75 3.84 -13.85 2.16
CA GLY A 75 5.01 -13.22 2.79
C GLY A 75 4.92 -13.27 4.31
N PHE A 76 5.75 -12.46 4.99
CA PHE A 76 5.66 -12.31 6.44
C PHE A 76 4.43 -11.50 6.84
N TYR A 77 4.13 -10.44 6.08
CA TYR A 77 2.95 -9.61 6.29
C TYR A 77 2.54 -8.96 4.98
N GLN A 78 1.25 -8.81 4.70
CA GLN A 78 0.77 -8.18 3.48
C GLN A 78 -0.43 -7.29 3.75
N CYS A 79 -0.43 -6.11 3.13
CA CYS A 79 -1.54 -5.17 3.16
C CYS A 79 -2.22 -5.07 1.79
N LYS A 80 -3.51 -4.76 1.80
CA LYS A 80 -4.33 -4.50 0.61
C LYS A 80 -5.20 -3.27 0.87
N LEU A 81 -5.49 -2.51 -0.18
CA LEU A 81 -6.45 -1.40 -0.13
C LEU A 81 -7.54 -1.67 -1.17
N ILE A 82 -8.67 -2.17 -0.70
CA ILE A 82 -9.73 -2.69 -1.55
C ILE A 82 -10.76 -1.61 -1.78
N GLN A 83 -11.02 -1.26 -3.04
CA GLN A 83 -12.08 -0.32 -3.36
C GLN A 83 -13.45 -0.92 -3.01
N ILE A 84 -14.35 -0.13 -2.43
CA ILE A 84 -15.74 -0.52 -2.21
C ILE A 84 -16.58 0.09 -3.34
N ILE A 85 -17.11 -0.77 -4.20
CA ILE A 85 -17.97 -0.36 -5.32
C ILE A 85 -19.43 -0.23 -4.88
N LYS A 86 -20.28 0.34 -5.74
CA LYS A 86 -21.71 0.53 -5.44
C LYS A 86 -22.35 -0.77 -4.96
N ASN A 87 -23.24 -0.64 -3.97
CA ASN A 87 -23.91 -1.74 -3.26
C ASN A 87 -23.03 -2.51 -2.26
N GLY A 88 -21.86 -1.97 -1.89
CA GLY A 88 -21.01 -2.55 -0.84
C GLY A 88 -20.21 -3.77 -1.29
N ARG A 89 -20.16 -4.04 -2.59
CA ARG A 89 -19.30 -5.10 -3.13
C ARG A 89 -17.84 -4.63 -3.09
N LEU A 90 -16.93 -5.57 -2.89
CA LEU A 90 -15.50 -5.32 -2.99
C LEU A 90 -15.06 -5.29 -4.46
N GLY A 91 -14.20 -4.33 -4.76
CA GLY A 91 -13.56 -4.10 -6.05
C GLY A 91 -12.12 -4.60 -6.05
N ALA A 92 -11.24 -3.92 -6.78
CA ALA A 92 -9.84 -4.30 -6.89
C ALA A 92 -8.99 -3.83 -5.70
N ASP A 93 -7.88 -4.53 -5.46
CA ASP A 93 -6.78 -4.05 -4.61
C ASP A 93 -5.98 -2.99 -5.37
N VAL A 94 -6.06 -1.74 -4.93
CA VAL A 94 -5.41 -0.63 -5.61
C VAL A 94 -3.91 -0.57 -5.30
N LEU A 95 -3.41 -1.31 -4.30
CA LEU A 95 -1.98 -1.50 -4.05
C LEU A 95 -1.35 -2.59 -4.93
N ALA A 96 -2.14 -3.21 -5.81
CA ALA A 96 -1.62 -4.14 -6.81
C ALA A 96 -0.96 -3.39 -7.97
N PRO A 97 -0.13 -4.07 -8.80
CA PRO A 97 0.46 -3.46 -9.99
C PRO A 97 -0.57 -3.10 -11.06
N ASP A 98 -1.57 -3.96 -11.26
CA ASP A 98 -2.68 -3.75 -12.18
C ASP A 98 -3.92 -4.58 -11.79
N ILE A 99 -5.00 -4.43 -12.55
CA ILE A 99 -6.30 -5.09 -12.33
C ILE A 99 -6.27 -6.62 -12.49
N SER A 100 -5.35 -7.16 -13.29
CA SER A 100 -5.21 -8.59 -13.55
C SER A 100 -4.53 -9.32 -12.40
N TRP A 101 -3.89 -8.57 -11.50
CA TRP A 101 -3.15 -9.10 -10.38
C TRP A 101 -4.09 -9.63 -9.28
N ARG A 102 -4.43 -10.91 -9.39
CA ARG A 102 -5.31 -11.60 -8.45
C ARG A 102 -4.56 -12.00 -7.17
N SER A 103 -4.41 -11.02 -6.29
CA SER A 103 -4.44 -11.11 -4.82
C SER A 103 -3.22 -11.56 -3.99
N SER A 104 -2.14 -12.19 -4.50
CA SER A 104 -1.09 -12.70 -3.59
C SER A 104 0.25 -11.96 -3.55
N VAL A 105 0.74 -11.34 -4.63
CA VAL A 105 2.13 -10.83 -4.65
C VAL A 105 2.20 -9.35 -5.05
N THR A 106 1.97 -8.42 -4.13
CA THR A 106 2.08 -6.99 -4.43
C THR A 106 3.29 -6.38 -3.75
N ARG A 107 3.63 -5.13 -4.11
CA ARG A 107 4.59 -4.34 -3.34
C ARG A 107 4.05 -3.93 -1.97
N ALA A 108 2.85 -4.32 -1.59
CA ALA A 108 2.40 -4.24 -0.20
C ALA A 108 2.63 -5.55 0.58
N ARG A 109 3.39 -6.51 0.02
CA ARG A 109 3.86 -7.75 0.69
C ARG A 109 5.27 -7.60 1.29
N PHE A 110 5.38 -7.68 2.60
CA PHE A 110 6.61 -7.58 3.36
C PHE A 110 7.19 -8.96 3.65
N ASP A 111 8.46 -9.14 3.28
CA ASP A 111 9.28 -10.28 3.68
C ASP A 111 10.13 -9.88 4.90
N VAL A 112 10.62 -10.82 5.70
CA VAL A 112 11.40 -10.48 6.91
C VAL A 112 12.62 -9.61 6.56
N SER A 113 13.28 -9.93 5.45
CA SER A 113 14.42 -9.17 4.92
C SER A 113 14.08 -7.71 4.57
N SER A 114 12.84 -7.43 4.18
CA SER A 114 12.35 -6.05 3.96
C SER A 114 12.13 -5.27 5.24
N ILE A 115 11.94 -5.95 6.36
CA ILE A 115 11.64 -5.29 7.64
C ILE A 115 12.92 -5.13 8.44
N ILE A 116 13.71 -6.19 8.65
CA ILE A 116 14.88 -6.18 9.55
C ILE A 116 16.18 -6.61 8.89
N GLY A 117 16.14 -7.03 7.61
CA GLY A 117 17.30 -7.52 6.87
C GLY A 117 17.94 -6.49 5.96
N GLY A 118 18.72 -6.99 5.00
CA GLY A 118 19.45 -6.18 4.05
C GLY A 118 18.56 -5.41 3.05
N CYS A 119 17.29 -5.80 2.87
CA CYS A 119 16.33 -5.04 2.07
C CYS A 119 15.65 -3.89 2.84
N ARG A 120 15.88 -3.76 4.15
CA ARG A 120 15.20 -2.79 5.03
C ARG A 120 15.15 -1.36 4.49
N ASN A 121 16.26 -0.89 3.92
CA ASN A 121 16.40 0.48 3.43
C ASN A 121 16.17 0.62 1.92
N HIS A 122 15.68 -0.43 1.24
CA HIS A 122 15.34 -0.32 -0.16
C HIS A 122 14.17 0.66 -0.35
N PRO A 123 14.23 1.61 -1.29
CA PRO A 123 13.21 2.66 -1.42
C PRO A 123 11.81 2.09 -1.67
N GLU A 124 11.71 1.04 -2.47
CA GLU A 124 10.41 0.50 -2.88
C GLU A 124 9.98 -0.77 -2.14
N TYR A 125 10.93 -1.49 -1.54
CA TYR A 125 10.74 -2.83 -0.96
C TYR A 125 11.25 -2.91 0.48
N GLY A 126 11.52 -1.77 1.10
CA GLY A 126 11.93 -1.69 2.49
C GLY A 126 10.76 -1.78 3.46
N HIS A 127 11.06 -1.42 4.69
CA HIS A 127 10.15 -1.48 5.83
C HIS A 127 9.07 -0.38 5.80
N GLU A 128 9.38 0.74 5.15
CA GLU A 128 8.43 1.78 4.78
C GLU A 128 8.15 1.70 3.29
N ARG A 129 6.87 1.77 2.92
CA ARG A 129 6.42 1.74 1.52
C ARG A 129 5.41 2.85 1.26
N VAL A 130 5.62 3.55 0.16
CA VAL A 130 4.81 4.70 -0.22
C VAL A 130 4.16 4.42 -1.56
N PHE A 131 2.84 4.61 -1.61
CA PHE A 131 2.02 4.43 -2.80
C PHE A 131 1.27 5.73 -3.11
N PHE A 132 1.17 6.03 -4.40
CA PHE A 132 0.36 7.12 -4.92
C PHE A 132 -0.71 6.52 -5.82
N VAL A 133 -1.93 6.40 -5.31
CA VAL A 133 -3.03 5.72 -5.99
C VAL A 133 -4.34 6.44 -5.74
N GLN A 134 -5.18 6.57 -6.75
CA GLN A 134 -6.56 7.03 -6.67
C GLN A 134 -6.75 8.32 -5.83
N GLY A 135 -5.96 9.35 -6.11
CA GLY A 135 -6.02 10.62 -5.36
C GLY A 135 -5.50 10.54 -3.92
N MET A 136 -4.80 9.46 -3.54
CA MET A 136 -4.26 9.23 -2.20
C MET A 136 -2.74 9.04 -2.21
N LYS A 137 -2.11 9.41 -1.09
CA LYS A 137 -0.79 8.95 -0.66
C LYS A 137 -0.99 7.97 0.49
N VAL A 138 -0.59 6.72 0.30
CA VAL A 138 -0.64 5.65 1.30
C VAL A 138 0.79 5.36 1.74
N ILE A 139 1.05 5.44 3.04
CA ILE A 139 2.32 5.10 3.66
C ILE A 139 2.04 3.92 4.61
N ILE A 140 2.80 2.84 4.43
CA ILE A 140 2.77 1.65 5.29
C ILE A 140 4.18 1.47 5.84
N ASN A 141 4.33 1.49 7.15
CA ASN A 141 5.61 1.34 7.82
C ASN A 141 5.51 0.21 8.86
N ILE A 142 6.42 -0.76 8.76
CA ILE A 142 6.58 -1.83 9.74
C ILE A 142 7.89 -1.61 10.48
N HIS A 143 7.82 -1.49 11.81
CA HIS A 143 9.01 -1.27 12.63
C HIS A 143 8.96 -2.05 13.95
N ASP A 144 10.07 -2.00 14.68
CA ASP A 144 10.26 -2.67 15.97
C ASP A 144 10.13 -4.19 15.98
N LEU A 145 10.09 -4.83 14.81
CA LEU A 145 10.28 -6.27 14.68
C LEU A 145 11.68 -6.64 15.19
N LYS A 146 11.75 -7.58 16.14
CA LYS A 146 13.01 -8.09 16.69
C LYS A 146 12.89 -9.59 16.93
N PRO A 147 13.78 -10.42 16.35
CA PRO A 147 13.85 -11.83 16.73
C PRO A 147 14.24 -11.96 18.21
N THR A 148 13.81 -13.06 18.84
CA THR A 148 14.21 -13.38 20.22
C THR A 148 15.39 -14.35 20.20
N ALA A 149 16.30 -14.27 21.18
CA ALA A 149 17.37 -15.24 21.32
C ALA A 149 16.82 -16.67 21.46
N GLY A 150 17.46 -17.64 20.80
CA GLY A 150 17.00 -19.03 20.76
C GLY A 150 15.82 -19.31 19.82
N MET A 151 15.30 -18.29 19.12
CA MET A 151 14.27 -18.45 18.09
C MET A 151 14.88 -19.07 16.83
N VAL A 152 14.23 -20.10 16.30
CA VAL A 152 14.64 -20.75 15.05
C VAL A 152 13.80 -20.27 13.86
N ASN A 153 12.54 -19.88 14.11
CA ASN A 153 11.60 -19.42 13.12
C ASN A 153 10.86 -18.18 13.62
N LEU A 154 10.88 -17.09 12.84
CA LEU A 154 10.23 -15.83 13.23
C LEU A 154 8.71 -15.93 13.23
N PHE A 155 8.13 -16.84 12.44
CA PHE A 155 6.70 -17.05 12.36
C PHE A 155 6.12 -17.70 13.64
N ASP A 156 6.95 -18.36 14.46
CA ASP A 156 6.48 -19.01 15.69
C ASP A 156 6.01 -17.99 16.72
N LYS A 157 6.69 -16.83 16.78
CA LYS A 157 6.36 -15.75 17.70
C LYS A 157 6.97 -14.45 17.22
N TYR A 158 6.14 -13.48 16.89
CA TYR A 158 6.60 -12.17 16.46
C TYR A 158 5.78 -11.05 17.08
N LYS A 159 6.39 -9.87 17.07
CA LYS A 159 5.75 -8.62 17.46
C LYS A 159 6.38 -7.48 16.69
N PHE A 160 5.56 -6.60 16.16
CA PHE A 160 6.01 -5.38 15.48
C PHE A 160 4.94 -4.29 15.57
N THR A 161 5.32 -3.06 15.26
CA THR A 161 4.36 -1.96 15.10
C THR A 161 4.10 -1.74 13.63
N LEU A 162 2.82 -1.70 13.27
CA LEU A 162 2.31 -1.29 11.98
C LEU A 162 1.82 0.16 12.09
N ASP A 163 2.46 1.07 11.35
CA ASP A 163 2.05 2.46 11.21
C ASP A 163 1.54 2.72 9.79
N VAL A 164 0.29 3.16 9.68
CA VAL A 164 -0.39 3.42 8.42
C VAL A 164 -0.87 4.85 8.39
N ASN A 165 -0.46 5.57 7.35
CA ASN A 165 -0.85 6.95 7.10
C ASN A 165 -1.39 7.10 5.67
N ILE A 166 -2.66 7.49 5.56
CA ILE A 166 -3.34 7.69 4.28
C ILE A 166 -3.87 9.12 4.23
N ASN A 167 -3.39 9.89 3.26
CA ASN A 167 -3.80 11.28 3.03
C ASN A 167 -4.29 11.48 1.59
N ASN A 168 -5.07 12.54 1.40
CA ASN A 168 -5.41 13.00 0.07
C ASN A 168 -4.17 13.56 -0.64
N GLN A 169 -3.95 13.10 -1.87
CA GLN A 169 -2.95 13.59 -2.81
C GLN A 169 -3.64 13.74 -4.18
N PRO A 170 -4.36 14.84 -4.44
CA PRO A 170 -5.20 15.00 -5.63
C PRO A 170 -4.44 14.91 -6.97
N SER A 171 -3.11 15.11 -6.95
CA SER A 171 -2.26 14.95 -8.13
C SER A 171 -2.00 13.48 -8.49
N SER A 172 -2.40 12.53 -7.64
CA SER A 172 -2.26 11.09 -7.88
C SER A 172 -3.40 10.60 -8.78
N SER A 173 -3.11 10.34 -10.05
CA SER A 173 -4.08 9.86 -11.04
C SER A 173 -4.00 8.36 -11.31
N SER A 174 -3.04 7.64 -10.70
CA SER A 174 -2.84 6.22 -10.96
C SER A 174 -3.98 5.39 -10.38
N GLU A 175 -4.57 4.51 -11.18
CA GLU A 175 -5.63 3.60 -10.73
C GLU A 175 -5.10 2.51 -9.79
N PHE A 176 -3.86 2.07 -10.05
CA PHE A 176 -3.12 1.02 -9.35
C PHE A 176 -1.72 1.51 -9.00
N SER A 177 -1.03 0.83 -8.08
CA SER A 177 0.34 1.21 -7.68
C SER A 177 1.37 1.08 -8.80
N GLY A 178 1.11 0.25 -9.81
CA GLY A 178 2.02 0.00 -10.91
C GLY A 178 3.12 -1.03 -10.57
N TYR A 179 3.91 -1.35 -11.59
CA TYR A 179 5.08 -2.20 -11.46
C TYR A 179 6.29 -1.38 -11.01
N GLU A 180 7.14 -1.97 -10.17
CA GLU A 180 8.46 -1.42 -9.90
C GLU A 180 9.51 -2.07 -10.80
N LYS A 181 10.53 -1.28 -11.14
CA LYS A 181 11.60 -1.67 -12.06
C LYS A 181 12.50 -2.78 -11.50
N GLU A 182 12.53 -2.92 -10.19
CA GLU A 182 13.31 -3.94 -9.50
C GLU A 182 12.64 -4.38 -8.21
N MET A 183 12.98 -5.58 -7.75
CA MET A 183 12.53 -6.16 -6.49
C MET A 183 13.74 -6.53 -5.64
N CYS A 184 13.75 -6.09 -4.38
CA CYS A 184 14.70 -6.54 -3.37
C CYS A 184 14.12 -7.75 -2.63
N THR A 185 14.87 -8.85 -2.59
CA THR A 185 14.48 -10.07 -1.88
C THR A 185 15.69 -10.71 -1.20
N ALA A 186 15.48 -11.76 -0.42
CA ALA A 186 16.55 -12.57 0.17
C ALA A 186 16.61 -13.96 -0.51
N GLU A 187 17.79 -14.38 -0.93
CA GLU A 187 18.04 -15.77 -1.40
C GLU A 187 18.08 -16.76 -0.23
N TYR A 188 18.43 -16.25 0.95
CA TYR A 188 18.63 -17.02 2.16
C TYR A 188 18.36 -16.13 3.36
N GLU A 189 17.70 -16.68 4.38
CA GLU A 189 17.46 -16.04 5.65
C GLU A 189 17.54 -17.04 6.82
N ARG A 190 18.06 -16.60 7.96
CA ARG A 190 18.03 -17.34 9.22
C ARG A 190 18.09 -16.40 10.41
N ILE A 191 17.74 -16.92 11.59
CA ILE A 191 18.05 -16.32 12.88
C ILE A 191 19.19 -17.12 13.51
N ASP A 192 20.26 -16.45 13.96
CA ASP A 192 21.33 -17.12 14.70
C ASP A 192 20.96 -17.39 16.17
N GLN A 193 21.81 -18.13 16.88
CA GLN A 193 21.55 -18.48 18.28
C GLN A 193 21.44 -17.27 19.23
N SER A 194 22.01 -16.12 18.82
CA SER A 194 21.96 -14.87 19.58
C SER A 194 20.72 -14.03 19.26
N GLY A 195 19.86 -14.48 18.33
CA GLY A 195 18.68 -13.74 17.89
C GLY A 195 18.97 -12.70 16.80
N ASN A 196 20.12 -12.77 16.13
CA ASN A 196 20.40 -11.89 14.99
C ASN A 196 19.79 -12.46 13.72
N TYR A 197 19.10 -11.61 12.95
CA TYR A 197 18.65 -11.95 11.61
C TYR A 197 19.83 -11.84 10.62
N ILE A 198 20.06 -12.89 9.85
CA ILE A 198 21.12 -12.98 8.84
C ILE A 198 20.47 -13.34 7.52
N ASP A 199 20.70 -12.51 6.50
CA ASP A 199 20.22 -12.76 5.14
C ASP A 199 21.29 -12.59 4.07
N LYS A 200 20.96 -13.05 2.87
CA LYS A 200 21.70 -12.76 1.64
C LYS A 200 20.74 -12.14 0.63
N VAL A 201 20.87 -10.84 0.43
CA VAL A 201 19.99 -10.07 -0.46
C VAL A 201 20.32 -10.27 -1.94
N LYS A 202 19.27 -10.23 -2.76
CA LYS A 202 19.33 -10.18 -4.22
C LYS A 202 18.38 -9.09 -4.72
N ILE A 203 18.85 -8.32 -5.70
CA ILE A 203 18.03 -7.39 -6.46
C ILE A 203 17.73 -8.04 -7.81
N ILE A 204 16.44 -8.15 -8.14
CA ILE A 204 15.94 -8.69 -9.40
C ILE A 204 15.36 -7.53 -10.19
N LYS A 205 15.92 -7.24 -11.36
CA LYS A 205 15.36 -6.24 -12.27
C LYS A 205 14.29 -6.90 -13.14
N GLN A 206 13.18 -6.21 -13.37
CA GLN A 206 12.24 -6.66 -14.39
C GLN A 206 12.82 -6.29 -15.76
N ASP A 207 12.93 -7.27 -16.65
CA ASP A 207 13.26 -7.02 -18.05
C ASP A 207 12.11 -6.20 -18.67
N GLU A 208 12.42 -5.10 -19.35
CA GLU A 208 11.45 -4.20 -19.99
C GLU A 208 10.64 -4.88 -21.11
#